data_AF-A0A9X4E663-F1
#
_entry.id   AF-A0A9X4E663-F1
#
_cell.length_a   1.000
_cell.length_b   1.000
_cell.length_c   1.000
_cell.angle_alpha   90.00
_cell.angle_beta   90.00
_cell.angle_gamma   90.00
#
_symmetry.space_group_name_H-M   'P 1'
#
loop_
_entity.id
_entity.type
_entity.pdbx_description
1 polymer ?
#
loop_
_entity_poly.entity_id
_entity_poly.type
_entity_poly.pdbx_seq_one_letter_code
_entity_poly.pdbx_strand_id
1 'polypeptide(L)'
;MTMKPYSHARWHLYREEIIKLDDGRCVRCRRGRADGAVLQAHHKAYVPGRLPWEYPYGACETLCQGCHAAEHGIVMPRTGWSLFGVDDLGSLCGSCELCGTEIRYIYAIGHPSWGAMAVGTDCCDALTATTDAGEHHANLIKEREKKRRFVDSPKWKVTTAGDMAVIRDQISVQISPHEDNYRLKIGNVQGVKKYQTALDAKIRAFEFIESGDAARFLSGRQN
;
A
#
# COMPACT_ATOMS: atom_id res chain seq x y z
N MET A 1 45.97 -0.85 25.30
CA MET A 1 44.87 -1.77 24.94
C MET A 1 43.58 -1.19 25.48
N THR A 2 42.68 -0.74 24.61
CA THR A 2 41.39 -0.18 25.01
C THR A 2 40.50 -1.32 25.53
N MET A 3 40.15 -1.28 26.82
CA MET A 3 39.27 -2.27 27.44
C MET A 3 37.92 -2.28 26.72
N LYS A 4 37.45 -3.45 26.26
CA LYS A 4 36.10 -3.61 25.72
C LYS A 4 35.12 -3.65 26.90
N PRO A 5 34.27 -2.62 27.13
CA PRO A 5 33.47 -2.52 28.36
C PRO A 5 32.50 -3.71 28.52
N TYR A 6 32.00 -4.24 27.41
CA TYR A 6 31.03 -5.34 27.38
C TYR A 6 31.60 -6.74 27.66
N SER A 7 32.92 -6.88 27.82
CA SER A 7 33.55 -8.13 28.29
C SER A 7 33.99 -8.06 29.75
N HIS A 8 33.66 -6.99 30.46
CA HIS A 8 34.06 -6.76 31.84
C HIS A 8 33.09 -7.45 32.81
N ALA A 9 33.60 -8.05 33.90
CA ALA A 9 32.79 -8.79 34.88
C ALA A 9 31.61 -7.96 35.46
N ARG A 10 31.84 -6.65 35.70
CA ARG A 10 30.78 -5.74 36.18
C ARG A 10 29.61 -5.59 35.20
N TRP A 11 29.89 -5.62 33.90
CA TRP A 11 28.80 -5.59 32.90
C TRP A 11 27.96 -6.86 32.96
N HIS A 12 28.58 -8.03 33.11
CA HIS A 12 27.85 -9.29 33.21
C HIS A 12 26.95 -9.34 34.45
N LEU A 13 27.44 -8.89 35.60
CA LEU A 13 26.64 -8.79 36.82
C LEU A 13 25.46 -7.81 36.64
N TYR A 14 25.76 -6.58 36.22
CA TYR A 14 24.74 -5.55 35.98
C TYR A 14 23.66 -6.00 34.99
N ARG A 15 24.05 -6.69 33.91
CA ARG A 15 23.11 -7.26 32.94
C ARG A 15 22.19 -8.30 33.58
N GLU A 16 22.71 -9.19 34.42
CA GLU A 16 21.86 -10.19 35.10
C GLU A 16 20.93 -9.54 36.13
N GLU A 17 21.34 -8.45 36.79
CA GLU A 17 20.49 -7.69 37.71
C GLU A 17 19.31 -7.04 36.96
N ILE A 18 19.55 -6.40 35.81
CA ILE A 18 18.47 -5.87 34.95
C ILE A 18 17.51 -6.99 34.50
N ILE A 19 18.06 -8.12 34.04
CA ILE A 19 17.25 -9.28 33.63
C ILE A 19 16.38 -9.79 34.78
N LYS A 20 16.93 -9.82 36.01
CA LYS A 20 16.20 -10.24 37.20
C LYS A 20 15.08 -9.26 37.56
N LEU A 21 15.31 -7.95 37.44
CA LEU A 21 14.31 -6.92 37.73
C LEU A 21 13.14 -6.95 36.76
N ASP A 22 13.35 -7.41 35.52
CA ASP A 22 12.31 -7.60 34.50
C ASP A 22 11.76 -9.05 34.46
N ASP A 23 11.80 -9.76 35.58
CA ASP A 23 11.28 -11.13 35.74
C ASP A 23 11.87 -12.17 34.77
N GLY A 24 13.09 -11.96 34.30
CA GLY A 24 13.76 -12.86 33.35
C GLY A 24 13.11 -12.90 31.98
N ARG A 25 12.38 -11.84 31.59
CA ARG A 25 11.61 -11.78 30.35
C ARG A 25 11.88 -10.51 29.57
N CYS A 26 11.77 -10.62 28.24
CA CYS A 26 11.76 -9.44 27.39
C CYS A 26 10.55 -8.55 27.72
N VAL A 27 10.76 -7.26 28.00
CA VAL A 27 9.67 -6.34 28.34
C VAL A 27 8.72 -6.06 27.18
N ARG A 28 9.14 -6.33 25.93
CA ARG A 28 8.32 -6.15 24.72
C ARG A 28 7.53 -7.40 24.34
N CYS A 29 8.19 -8.54 24.15
CA CYS A 29 7.54 -9.77 23.66
C CYS A 29 7.35 -10.88 24.71
N ARG A 30 7.72 -10.63 25.97
CA ARG A 30 7.55 -11.54 27.13
C ARG A 30 8.27 -12.88 27.09
N ARG A 31 8.96 -13.21 25.98
CA ARG A 31 9.82 -14.40 25.89
C ARG A 31 11.00 -14.32 26.86
N GLY A 32 11.27 -15.42 27.57
CA GLY A 32 12.41 -15.62 28.44
C GLY A 32 13.36 -16.71 27.92
N ARG A 33 14.38 -17.06 28.71
CA ARG A 33 15.38 -18.08 28.34
C ARG A 33 14.76 -19.46 28.08
N ALA A 34 13.71 -19.82 28.83
CA ALA A 34 12.95 -21.06 28.64
C ALA A 34 12.28 -21.15 27.26
N ASP A 35 11.96 -20.01 26.66
CA ASP A 35 11.39 -19.90 25.31
C ASP A 35 12.49 -19.82 24.22
N GLY A 36 13.74 -20.11 24.56
CA GLY A 36 14.90 -20.01 23.67
C GLY A 36 15.37 -18.58 23.39
N ALA A 37 14.89 -17.57 24.12
CA ALA A 37 15.29 -16.18 23.90
C ALA A 37 16.65 -15.85 24.50
N VAL A 38 17.52 -15.22 23.71
CA VAL A 38 18.75 -14.57 24.19
C VAL A 38 18.40 -13.19 24.74
N LEU A 39 18.50 -13.00 26.06
CA LEU A 39 18.17 -11.73 26.73
C LEU A 39 19.38 -10.80 26.82
N GLN A 40 19.15 -9.49 26.71
CA GLN A 40 20.15 -8.44 26.71
C GLN A 40 19.63 -7.24 27.53
N ALA A 41 20.52 -6.57 28.24
CA ALA A 41 20.21 -5.29 28.86
C ALA A 41 20.38 -4.18 27.80
N HIS A 42 19.32 -3.43 27.56
CA HIS A 42 19.28 -2.30 26.65
C HIS A 42 19.38 -0.99 27.44
N HIS A 43 20.24 -0.07 27.02
CA HIS A 43 20.29 1.30 27.55
C HIS A 43 19.34 2.19 26.74
N LYS A 44 18.36 2.82 27.41
CA LYS A 44 17.37 3.70 26.75
C LYS A 44 18.00 4.98 26.19
N ALA A 45 19.15 5.38 26.71
CA ALA A 45 19.95 6.50 26.23
C ALA A 45 21.43 6.31 26.63
N TYR A 46 22.36 6.80 25.81
CA TYR A 46 23.79 6.78 26.10
C TYR A 46 24.30 8.16 26.54
N VAL A 47 25.03 8.20 27.65
CA VAL A 47 25.73 9.38 28.16
C VAL A 47 27.24 9.21 27.92
N PRO A 48 27.91 10.17 27.24
CA PRO A 48 29.35 10.10 27.00
C PRO A 48 30.17 9.90 28.28
N GLY A 49 31.19 9.03 28.22
CA GLY A 49 32.10 8.75 29.33
C GLY A 49 31.55 7.82 30.42
N ARG A 50 30.25 7.49 30.41
CA ARG A 50 29.64 6.57 31.38
C ARG A 50 29.85 5.11 30.98
N LEU A 51 30.24 4.27 31.94
CA LEU A 51 30.39 2.82 31.73
C LEU A 51 29.03 2.12 31.68
N PRO A 52 28.90 0.97 30.99
CA PRO A 52 27.61 0.27 30.83
C PRO A 52 26.88 -0.10 32.13
N TRP A 53 27.60 -0.32 33.23
CA TRP A 53 27.05 -0.67 34.56
C TRP A 53 26.86 0.54 35.50
N GLU A 54 27.15 1.76 35.04
CA GLU A 54 27.01 2.98 35.86
C GLU A 54 25.65 3.65 35.66
N TYR A 55 24.76 3.06 34.85
CA TYR A 55 23.42 3.58 34.64
C TYR A 55 22.51 3.18 35.81
N PRO A 56 21.53 4.03 36.20
CA PRO A 56 20.49 3.60 37.13
C PRO A 56 19.62 2.53 36.45
N TYR A 57 19.11 1.57 37.21
CA TYR A 57 18.32 0.46 36.66
C TYR A 57 17.14 0.91 35.80
N GLY A 58 16.44 1.99 36.16
CA GLY A 58 15.31 2.52 35.39
C GLY A 58 15.68 3.08 34.00
N ALA A 59 16.96 3.37 33.75
CA ALA A 59 17.48 3.77 32.44
C ALA A 59 17.84 2.57 31.55
N CYS A 60 17.65 1.35 32.06
CA CYS A 60 17.84 0.12 31.33
C CYS A 60 16.54 -0.70 31.29
N GLU A 61 16.49 -1.67 30.39
CA GLU A 61 15.41 -2.65 30.31
C GLU A 61 15.92 -3.93 29.63
N THR A 62 15.21 -5.04 29.86
CA THR A 62 15.52 -6.35 29.29
C THR A 62 14.82 -6.55 27.96
N LEU A 63 15.59 -6.70 26.89
CA LEU A 63 15.09 -7.04 25.56
C LEU A 63 15.67 -8.38 25.09
N CYS A 64 14.90 -9.16 24.33
CA CYS A 64 15.47 -10.29 23.58
C CYS A 64 16.26 -9.76 22.38
N GLN A 65 17.22 -10.54 21.84
CA GLN A 65 18.05 -10.14 20.71
C GLN A 65 17.27 -9.52 19.53
N GLY A 66 16.09 -10.08 19.19
CA GLY A 66 15.23 -9.54 18.14
C GLY A 66 14.63 -8.18 18.48
N CYS A 67 14.07 -8.01 19.69
CA CYS A 67 13.54 -6.71 20.14
C CYS A 67 14.65 -5.69 20.36
N HIS A 68 15.83 -6.11 20.83
CA HIS A 68 16.98 -5.24 21.01
C HIS A 68 17.50 -4.71 19.67
N ALA A 69 17.59 -5.58 18.66
CA ALA A 69 17.96 -5.15 17.31
C ALA A 69 16.89 -4.24 16.68
N ALA A 70 15.59 -4.48 16.95
CA ALA A 70 14.52 -3.59 16.52
C ALA A 70 14.60 -2.19 17.17
N GLU A 71 14.93 -2.12 18.46
CA GLU A 71 15.10 -0.86 19.19
C GLU A 71 16.27 -0.02 18.62
N HIS A 72 17.34 -0.68 18.15
CA HIS A 72 18.44 -0.01 17.44
C HIS A 72 18.15 0.24 15.95
N GLY A 73 16.92 0.00 15.47
CA GLY A 73 16.54 0.16 14.07
C GLY A 73 17.20 -0.84 13.10
N ILE A 74 17.84 -1.90 13.62
CA ILE A 74 18.51 -2.94 12.83
C ILE A 74 17.49 -3.96 12.31
N VAL A 75 16.36 -4.15 13.01
CA VAL A 75 15.26 -5.02 12.58
C VAL A 75 14.06 -4.17 12.20
N MET A 76 13.53 -4.42 11.01
CA MET A 76 12.32 -3.79 10.50
C MET A 76 11.14 -3.94 11.49
N PRO A 77 10.45 -2.84 11.85
CA PRO A 77 9.24 -2.89 12.68
C PRO A 77 8.16 -3.78 12.06
N ARG A 78 7.45 -4.54 12.90
CA ARG A 78 6.34 -5.42 12.45
C ARG A 78 5.01 -4.69 12.28
N THR A 79 4.87 -3.51 12.87
CA THR A 79 3.65 -2.70 12.93
C THR A 79 4.03 -1.22 12.92
N GLY A 80 3.04 -0.33 12.85
CA GLY A 80 3.26 1.12 12.88
C GLY A 80 3.55 1.74 11.52
N TRP A 81 3.31 1.00 10.44
CA TRP A 81 3.46 1.48 9.08
C TRP A 81 2.23 2.27 8.64
N SER A 82 2.42 3.29 7.82
CA SER A 82 1.35 4.09 7.24
C SER A 82 1.45 4.10 5.72
N LEU A 83 0.33 3.85 5.04
CA LEU A 83 0.20 4.01 3.59
C LEU A 83 0.16 5.49 3.24
N PHE A 84 0.96 5.91 2.26
CA PHE A 84 0.97 7.31 1.80
C PHE A 84 1.01 7.47 0.27
N GLY A 85 1.13 6.40 -0.50
CA GLY A 85 1.13 6.46 -1.95
C GLY A 85 0.71 5.15 -2.60
N VAL A 86 0.08 5.24 -3.76
CA VAL A 86 -0.32 4.09 -4.57
C VAL A 86 0.02 4.38 -6.02
N ASP A 87 0.55 3.37 -6.72
CA ASP A 87 0.87 3.47 -8.15
C ASP A 87 0.53 2.18 -8.91
N ASP A 88 0.28 2.30 -10.22
CA ASP A 88 0.08 1.18 -11.15
C ASP A 88 1.15 1.25 -12.25
N LEU A 89 2.10 0.31 -12.21
CA LEU A 89 3.18 0.21 -13.20
C LEU A 89 2.71 -0.13 -14.61
N GLY A 90 1.43 -0.47 -14.79
CA GLY A 90 0.83 -0.84 -16.07
C GLY A 90 1.06 -2.31 -16.45
N SER A 91 2.14 -2.92 -15.97
CA SER A 91 2.47 -4.34 -16.15
C SER A 91 3.01 -4.97 -14.86
N LEU A 92 3.11 -6.29 -14.85
CA LEU A 92 3.72 -7.04 -13.75
C LEU A 92 5.24 -6.95 -13.92
N CYS A 93 5.86 -5.90 -13.39
CA CYS A 93 7.29 -5.62 -13.60
C CYS A 93 8.01 -4.98 -12.39
N GLY A 94 7.27 -4.68 -11.31
CA GLY A 94 7.84 -4.25 -10.04
C GLY A 94 8.18 -5.44 -9.15
N SER A 95 8.91 -5.20 -8.07
CA SER A 95 9.19 -6.21 -7.04
C SER A 95 8.86 -5.66 -5.66
N CYS A 96 8.14 -6.43 -4.85
CA CYS A 96 7.81 -6.06 -3.48
C CYS A 96 9.09 -6.02 -2.64
N GLU A 97 9.40 -4.88 -2.03
CA GLU A 97 10.62 -4.71 -1.23
C GLU A 97 10.63 -5.55 0.06
N LEU A 98 9.47 -6.05 0.50
CA LEU A 98 9.36 -6.91 1.68
C LEU A 98 9.60 -8.40 1.37
N CYS A 99 8.94 -8.94 0.33
CA CYS A 99 8.93 -10.38 0.06
C CYS A 99 9.56 -10.78 -1.29
N GLY A 100 9.90 -9.82 -2.15
CA GLY A 100 10.47 -10.04 -3.47
C GLY A 100 9.47 -10.46 -4.56
N THR A 101 8.20 -10.69 -4.22
CA THR A 101 7.16 -11.05 -5.19
C THR A 101 7.04 -10.00 -6.28
N GLU A 102 6.90 -10.42 -7.54
CA GLU A 102 6.66 -9.51 -8.66
C GLU A 102 5.28 -8.87 -8.53
N ILE A 103 5.21 -7.55 -8.73
CA ILE A 103 4.00 -6.74 -8.51
C ILE A 103 3.77 -5.78 -9.65
N ARG A 104 2.50 -5.49 -9.91
CA ARG A 104 2.06 -4.42 -10.82
C ARG A 104 1.66 -3.16 -10.07
N TYR A 105 0.97 -3.34 -8.96
CA TYR A 105 0.50 -2.25 -8.12
C TYR A 105 1.43 -2.09 -6.94
N ILE A 106 1.88 -0.87 -6.74
CA ILE A 106 2.78 -0.50 -5.66
C ILE A 106 1.97 0.23 -4.59
N TYR A 107 2.20 -0.16 -3.35
CA TYR A 107 1.76 0.56 -2.16
C TYR A 107 2.99 1.09 -1.43
N ALA A 108 3.16 2.41 -1.43
CA ALA A 108 4.24 3.10 -0.74
C ALA A 108 3.86 3.30 0.74
N ILE A 109 4.55 2.60 1.63
CA ILE A 109 4.32 2.63 3.07
C ILE A 109 5.55 3.16 3.81
N GLY A 110 5.35 3.77 4.98
CA GLY A 110 6.45 4.33 5.78
C GLY A 110 6.30 4.09 7.27
N HIS A 111 7.44 3.99 7.96
CA HIS A 111 7.54 3.90 9.41
C HIS A 111 8.49 4.97 9.96
N PRO A 112 8.14 5.73 11.02
CA PRO A 112 8.95 6.84 11.53
C PRO A 112 10.40 6.49 11.90
N SER A 113 10.64 5.26 12.37
CA SER A 113 11.97 4.78 12.76
C SER A 113 12.71 3.95 11.71
N TRP A 114 12.16 3.78 10.49
CA TRP A 114 12.76 2.93 9.45
C TRP A 114 12.88 3.62 8.09
N GLY A 115 11.88 4.43 7.71
CA GLY A 115 11.80 5.03 6.39
C GLY A 115 10.64 4.44 5.59
N ALA A 116 10.75 4.54 4.26
CA ALA A 116 9.69 4.12 3.34
C ALA A 116 10.10 2.90 2.52
N MET A 117 9.10 2.16 2.04
CA MET A 117 9.26 1.05 1.11
C MET A 117 8.07 0.94 0.15
N ALA A 118 8.33 0.34 -1.02
CA ALA A 118 7.32 -0.03 -2.00
C ALA A 118 6.96 -1.53 -1.88
N VAL A 119 5.72 -1.84 -1.54
CA VAL A 119 5.28 -3.22 -1.32
C VAL A 119 4.02 -3.58 -2.13
N GLY A 120 3.76 -4.88 -2.24
CA GLY A 120 2.51 -5.41 -2.80
C GLY A 120 1.34 -5.35 -1.82
N THR A 121 0.14 -5.66 -2.33
CA THR A 121 -1.15 -5.59 -1.60
C THR A 121 -1.09 -6.25 -0.22
N ASP A 122 -0.78 -7.55 -0.16
CA ASP A 122 -0.82 -8.32 1.09
C ASP A 122 0.21 -7.83 2.12
N CYS A 123 1.37 -7.39 1.64
CA CYS A 123 2.43 -6.86 2.49
C CYS A 123 2.06 -5.49 3.08
N CYS A 124 1.37 -4.65 2.30
CA CYS A 124 0.85 -3.37 2.79
C CYS A 124 -0.17 -3.58 3.91
N ASP A 125 -1.19 -4.41 3.67
CA ASP A 125 -2.24 -4.69 4.66
C ASP A 125 -1.65 -5.30 5.94
N ALA A 126 -0.70 -6.23 5.82
CA ALA A 126 -0.02 -6.84 6.95
C ALA A 126 0.79 -5.85 7.80
N LEU A 127 1.54 -4.93 7.18
CA LEU A 127 2.41 -3.99 7.90
C LEU A 127 1.64 -2.77 8.46
N THR A 128 0.62 -2.31 7.76
CA THR A 128 -0.25 -1.20 8.20
C THR A 128 -1.36 -1.66 9.15
N ALA A 129 -1.63 -2.96 9.22
CA ALA A 129 -2.77 -3.54 9.94
C ALA A 129 -4.13 -2.97 9.48
N THR A 130 -4.27 -2.75 8.17
CA THR A 130 -5.49 -2.27 7.50
C THR A 130 -5.89 -3.20 6.36
N THR A 131 -6.99 -2.90 5.68
CA THR A 131 -7.43 -3.55 4.43
C THR A 131 -7.40 -2.61 3.23
N ASP A 132 -6.79 -1.42 3.39
CA ASP A 132 -6.86 -0.33 2.42
C ASP A 132 -6.28 -0.74 1.06
N ALA A 133 -5.18 -1.49 1.04
CA ALA A 133 -4.57 -1.94 -0.20
C ALA A 133 -5.40 -3.02 -0.87
N GLY A 134 -5.91 -3.99 -0.09
CA GLY A 134 -6.80 -5.04 -0.59
C GLY A 134 -8.08 -4.48 -1.20
N GLU A 135 -8.75 -3.55 -0.51
CA GLU A 135 -9.97 -2.90 -0.96
C GLU A 135 -9.74 -2.05 -2.21
N HIS A 136 -8.67 -1.25 -2.21
CA HIS A 136 -8.28 -0.47 -3.38
C HIS A 136 -8.04 -1.36 -4.60
N HIS A 137 -7.28 -2.45 -4.43
CA HIS A 137 -6.99 -3.39 -5.50
C HIS A 137 -8.26 -4.08 -6.03
N ALA A 138 -9.13 -4.54 -5.13
CA ALA A 138 -10.41 -5.17 -5.49
C ALA A 138 -11.31 -4.21 -6.29
N ASN A 139 -11.35 -2.93 -5.89
CA ASN A 139 -12.08 -1.90 -6.61
C ASN A 139 -11.50 -1.66 -8.01
N LEU A 140 -10.18 -1.60 -8.17
CA LEU A 140 -9.54 -1.49 -9.49
C LEU A 140 -9.89 -2.66 -10.42
N ILE A 141 -9.88 -3.89 -9.93
CA ILE A 141 -10.29 -5.07 -10.70
C ILE A 141 -11.75 -4.93 -11.13
N LYS A 142 -12.63 -4.58 -10.18
CA LYS A 142 -14.06 -4.41 -10.44
C LYS A 142 -14.34 -3.35 -11.51
N GLU A 143 -13.66 -2.21 -11.45
CA GLU A 143 -13.81 -1.14 -12.44
C GLU A 143 -13.30 -1.57 -13.83
N ARG A 144 -12.21 -2.33 -13.91
CA ARG A 144 -11.73 -2.89 -15.19
C ARG A 144 -12.73 -3.87 -15.79
N GLU A 145 -13.31 -4.74 -14.97
CA GLU A 145 -14.31 -5.72 -15.43
C GLU A 145 -15.62 -5.05 -15.83
N LYS A 146 -16.04 -3.98 -15.15
CA LYS A 146 -17.16 -3.14 -15.63
C LYS A 146 -16.85 -2.53 -17.00
N LYS A 147 -15.64 -1.95 -17.17
CA LYS A 147 -15.21 -1.33 -18.43
C LYS A 147 -15.23 -2.35 -19.58
N ARG A 148 -14.65 -3.54 -19.36
CA ARG A 148 -14.68 -4.65 -20.33
C ARG A 148 -16.11 -5.06 -20.70
N ARG A 149 -16.95 -5.34 -19.71
CA ARG A 149 -18.36 -5.71 -19.94
C ARG A 149 -19.15 -4.65 -20.68
N PHE A 150 -18.86 -3.37 -20.46
CA PHE A 150 -19.49 -2.29 -21.20
C PHE A 150 -19.04 -2.27 -22.67
N VAL A 151 -17.73 -2.35 -22.91
CA VAL A 151 -17.15 -2.32 -24.27
C VAL A 151 -17.63 -3.51 -25.12
N ASP A 152 -17.63 -4.70 -24.53
CA ASP A 152 -17.97 -5.97 -25.18
C ASP A 152 -19.46 -6.30 -25.12
N SER A 153 -20.29 -5.39 -24.60
CA SER A 153 -21.70 -5.67 -24.34
C SER A 153 -22.45 -6.04 -25.64
N PRO A 154 -23.23 -7.15 -25.67
CA PRO A 154 -24.10 -7.48 -26.80
C PRO A 154 -25.30 -6.52 -26.94
N LYS A 155 -25.47 -5.60 -25.96
CA LYS A 155 -26.45 -4.53 -26.03
C LYS A 155 -26.07 -3.43 -27.01
N TRP A 156 -24.79 -3.34 -27.41
CA TRP A 156 -24.40 -2.49 -28.52
C TRP A 156 -25.09 -2.99 -29.79
N LYS A 157 -25.93 -2.14 -30.38
CA LYS A 157 -26.56 -2.38 -31.67
C LYS A 157 -25.79 -1.65 -32.75
N VAL A 158 -25.52 -2.34 -33.84
CA VAL A 158 -24.83 -1.77 -35.00
C VAL A 158 -25.85 -1.56 -36.10
N THR A 159 -25.92 -0.34 -36.64
CA THR A 159 -26.79 -0.01 -37.78
C THR A 159 -26.11 -0.37 -39.09
N THR A 160 -26.87 -0.40 -40.20
CA THR A 160 -26.33 -0.60 -41.55
C THR A 160 -25.31 0.47 -41.95
N ALA A 161 -25.42 1.68 -41.38
CA ALA A 161 -24.48 2.78 -41.58
C ALA A 161 -23.18 2.63 -40.76
N GLY A 162 -23.08 1.59 -39.92
CA GLY A 162 -21.93 1.35 -39.04
C GLY A 162 -21.98 2.09 -37.70
N ASP A 163 -23.08 2.79 -37.40
CA ASP A 163 -23.25 3.42 -36.08
C ASP A 163 -23.42 2.35 -35.00
N MET A 164 -22.73 2.52 -33.88
CA MET A 164 -22.90 1.68 -32.70
C MET A 164 -23.69 2.44 -31.65
N ALA A 165 -24.80 1.89 -31.16
CA ALA A 165 -25.64 2.53 -30.15
C ALA A 165 -25.94 1.60 -28.97
N VAL A 166 -25.98 2.17 -27.75
CA VAL A 166 -26.41 1.48 -26.53
C VAL A 166 -27.12 2.47 -25.60
N ILE A 167 -28.02 1.96 -24.76
CA ILE A 167 -28.60 2.72 -23.65
C ILE A 167 -28.05 2.15 -22.35
N ARG A 168 -27.47 3.02 -21.52
CA ARG A 168 -26.94 2.67 -20.20
C ARG A 168 -27.43 3.71 -19.21
N ASP A 169 -28.09 3.27 -18.15
CA ASP A 169 -28.57 4.11 -17.05
C ASP A 169 -29.40 5.31 -17.54
N GLN A 170 -30.34 5.04 -18.46
CA GLN A 170 -31.19 6.02 -19.16
C GLN A 170 -30.45 7.02 -20.05
N ILE A 171 -29.14 6.85 -20.24
CA ILE A 171 -28.32 7.67 -21.13
C ILE A 171 -28.14 6.93 -22.45
N SER A 172 -28.58 7.56 -23.53
CA SER A 172 -28.31 7.09 -24.90
C SER A 172 -26.86 7.39 -25.27
N VAL A 173 -26.16 6.41 -25.81
CA VAL A 173 -24.80 6.51 -26.31
C VAL A 173 -24.80 6.07 -27.76
N GLN A 174 -24.28 6.90 -28.66
CA GLN A 174 -24.08 6.57 -30.07
C GLN A 174 -22.64 6.90 -30.47
N ILE A 175 -22.00 5.97 -31.16
CA ILE A 175 -20.67 6.10 -31.72
C ILE A 175 -20.80 5.95 -33.22
N SER A 176 -20.47 7.01 -33.94
CA SER A 176 -20.62 7.08 -35.39
C SER A 176 -19.25 7.12 -36.08
N PRO A 177 -19.02 6.31 -37.12
CA PRO A 177 -17.86 6.45 -37.98
C PRO A 177 -17.94 7.77 -38.75
N HIS A 178 -16.82 8.48 -38.88
CA HIS A 178 -16.72 9.73 -39.62
C HIS A 178 -15.33 9.83 -40.25
N GLU A 179 -15.25 9.62 -41.57
CA GLU A 179 -13.98 9.49 -42.30
C GLU A 179 -13.12 8.38 -41.67
N ASP A 180 -11.92 8.70 -41.17
CA ASP A 180 -10.98 7.77 -40.54
C ASP A 180 -11.06 7.74 -39.01
N ASN A 181 -12.10 8.34 -38.42
CA ASN A 181 -12.26 8.49 -36.97
C ASN A 181 -13.67 8.10 -36.51
N TYR A 182 -13.87 8.10 -35.19
CA TYR A 182 -15.16 7.93 -34.55
C TYR A 182 -15.54 9.18 -33.77
N ARG A 183 -16.85 9.48 -33.72
CA ARG A 183 -17.40 10.53 -32.86
C ARG A 183 -18.42 9.96 -31.89
N LEU A 184 -18.40 10.49 -30.67
CA LEU A 184 -19.29 10.10 -29.60
C LEU A 184 -20.45 11.10 -29.49
N LYS A 185 -21.68 10.58 -29.43
CA LYS A 185 -22.90 11.32 -29.12
C LYS A 185 -23.49 10.76 -27.82
N ILE A 186 -23.75 11.64 -26.86
CA ILE A 186 -24.34 11.29 -25.55
C ILE A 186 -25.68 12.01 -25.43
N GLY A 187 -26.76 11.25 -25.29
CA GLY A 187 -28.12 11.75 -25.41
C GLY A 187 -28.32 12.41 -26.77
N ASN A 188 -28.66 13.70 -26.75
CA ASN A 188 -28.86 14.50 -27.96
C ASN A 188 -27.62 15.33 -28.35
N VAL A 189 -26.51 15.25 -27.59
CA VAL A 189 -25.34 16.10 -27.79
C VAL A 189 -24.24 15.35 -28.53
N GLN A 190 -23.84 15.89 -29.69
CA GLN A 190 -22.70 15.41 -30.44
C GLN A 190 -21.40 15.96 -29.84
N GLY A 191 -20.49 15.07 -29.46
CA GLY A 191 -19.15 15.43 -29.01
C GLY A 191 -18.26 15.90 -30.18
N VAL A 192 -17.35 16.82 -29.86
CA VAL A 192 -16.36 17.36 -30.83
C VAL A 192 -15.07 16.53 -30.88
N LYS A 193 -14.78 15.75 -29.83
CA LYS A 193 -13.58 14.92 -29.76
C LYS A 193 -13.66 13.78 -30.78
N LYS A 194 -12.57 13.61 -31.54
CA LYS A 194 -12.38 12.49 -32.47
C LYS A 194 -11.63 11.36 -31.74
N TYR A 195 -12.01 10.12 -32.03
CA TYR A 195 -11.37 8.92 -31.49
C TYR A 195 -10.84 8.07 -32.64
N GLN A 196 -9.63 7.54 -32.50
CA GLN A 196 -9.00 6.76 -33.56
C GLN A 196 -9.69 5.40 -33.75
N THR A 197 -10.17 4.82 -32.66
CA THR A 197 -10.84 3.53 -32.68
C THR A 197 -12.22 3.58 -32.02
N ALA A 198 -13.09 2.65 -32.42
CA ALA A 198 -14.35 2.40 -31.74
C ALA A 198 -14.15 2.06 -30.25
N LEU A 199 -13.05 1.35 -29.93
CA LEU A 199 -12.69 0.98 -28.56
C LEU A 199 -12.43 2.22 -27.69
N ASP A 200 -11.63 3.17 -28.18
CA ASP A 200 -11.34 4.40 -27.45
C ASP A 200 -12.60 5.23 -27.19
N ALA A 201 -13.50 5.29 -28.18
CA ALA A 201 -14.80 5.96 -28.03
C ALA A 201 -15.68 5.27 -26.99
N LYS A 202 -15.73 3.92 -26.99
CA LYS A 202 -16.47 3.14 -25.97
C LYS A 202 -15.88 3.31 -24.58
N ILE A 203 -14.55 3.27 -24.43
CA ILE A 203 -13.86 3.47 -23.14
C ILE A 203 -14.20 4.87 -22.60
N ARG A 204 -14.11 5.90 -23.44
CA ARG A 204 -14.41 7.26 -22.99
C ARG A 204 -15.89 7.44 -22.62
N ALA A 205 -16.81 6.79 -23.34
CA ALA A 205 -18.22 6.80 -23.00
C ALA A 205 -18.48 6.17 -21.62
N PHE A 206 -17.86 5.01 -21.36
CA PHE A 206 -17.92 4.35 -20.04
C PHE A 206 -17.46 5.27 -18.91
N GLU A 207 -16.28 5.87 -19.06
CA GLU A 207 -15.69 6.77 -18.04
C GLU A 207 -16.56 8.00 -17.79
N PHE A 208 -17.16 8.57 -18.83
CA PHE A 208 -18.05 9.72 -18.70
C PHE A 208 -19.36 9.38 -17.98
N ILE A 209 -19.87 8.16 -18.15
CA ILE A 209 -21.08 7.68 -17.48
C ILE A 209 -20.80 7.33 -16.02
N GLU A 210 -19.82 6.47 -15.75
CA GLU A 210 -19.56 5.98 -14.38
C GLU A 210 -19.02 7.07 -13.44
N SER A 211 -18.36 8.12 -13.96
CA SER A 211 -17.98 9.31 -13.16
C SER A 211 -19.17 10.19 -12.74
N GLY A 212 -20.37 9.93 -13.28
CA GLY A 212 -21.55 10.76 -13.10
C GLY A 212 -21.47 12.11 -13.82
N ASP A 213 -20.40 12.39 -14.57
CA ASP A 213 -20.27 13.61 -15.38
C ASP A 213 -21.37 13.66 -16.44
N ALA A 214 -21.70 12.53 -17.07
CA ALA A 214 -22.75 12.45 -18.09
C ALA A 214 -24.12 12.88 -17.54
N ALA A 215 -24.49 12.40 -16.35
CA ALA A 215 -25.75 12.76 -15.71
C ALA A 215 -25.81 14.26 -15.40
N ARG A 216 -24.73 14.82 -14.81
CA ARG A 216 -24.60 16.26 -14.51
C ARG A 216 -24.65 17.13 -15.78
N PHE A 217 -24.00 16.66 -16.85
CA PHE A 217 -23.95 17.37 -18.13
C PHE A 217 -25.31 17.44 -18.82
N LEU A 218 -26.11 16.38 -18.73
CA LEU A 218 -27.44 16.31 -19.35
C LEU A 218 -28.50 17.05 -18.54
N SER A 219 -28.44 17.02 -17.20
CA SER A 219 -29.39 17.76 -16.35
C SER A 219 -29.23 19.27 -16.47
N GLY A 220 -27.99 19.78 -16.57
CA GLY A 220 -27.71 21.21 -16.76
C GLY A 220 -28.15 21.79 -18.11
N ARG A 221 -28.68 20.96 -19.02
CA ARG A 221 -29.18 21.36 -20.35
C ARG A 221 -30.70 21.19 -20.52
N GLN A 222 -31.39 20.65 -19.51
CA GLN A 222 -32.85 20.60 -19.49
C GLN A 222 -33.49 21.86 -18.88
N ASN A 223 -32.66 22.81 -18.42
CA ASN A 223 -33.06 24.15 -18.01
C ASN A 223 -32.70 25.19 -19.07
#